data_AF-A0A1Y3XTN1-F1
#
_entry.id   AF-A0A1Y3XTN1-F1
#
_cell.length_a   1.000
_cell.length_b   1.000
_cell.length_c   1.000
_cell.angle_alpha   90.00
_cell.angle_beta   90.00
_cell.angle_gamma   90.00
#
_symmetry.space_group_name_H-M   'P 1'
#
loop_
_entity.id
_entity.type
_entity.pdbx_description
1 polymer ?
#
loop_
_entity_poly.entity_id
_entity_poly.type
_entity_poly.pdbx_seq_one_letter_code
_entity_poly.pdbx_strand_id
1 'polypeptide(L)'
;MDSLVPYICVAAAAFTTTFLLVPVVKRLAVRLDAVDYPSKRRINTVPIPRMGGLAVFAGLVAALVVQVVGTWEWGWPSALISHPSLNLDYRLLALSFCTIVATGAIDDVVSLTPRAKLAGQVLAAVLAAAGGLTIGAISNPVGPGNLDLGWFAYPITVVYLVAYTNIINLIDGLDGLAAGITAIASIAMFGLAFLAGRTDAAALSMALFGGCLAFLRYNFHPASIFLGDSGSLLLGFALGTVSLLSVNRTAALTSLIIPLIVAGVPILDTLAAIIRRKRAHVSIGQADKGHIQHRLIQEGYDQRQAVLLIYAWCILLAVGATLINQVRMELRILIFLVLLGGSTIFAMRLHLFEPVLRHHYNPKTHQDEIVTPEDPAFTEEQRAEERERAARRDQRRESVQHLEGRLRDNTNDHSKKRK
;
A
#
# COMPACT_ATOMS: atom_id res chain seq x y z
N MET A 1 9.74 -12.39 -26.36
CA MET A 1 8.90 -12.94 -25.27
C MET A 1 9.72 -13.83 -24.35
N ASP A 2 10.73 -14.53 -24.87
CA ASP A 2 11.63 -15.41 -24.11
C ASP A 2 12.30 -14.74 -22.90
N SER A 3 12.60 -13.44 -22.98
CA SER A 3 13.15 -12.66 -21.87
C SER A 3 12.17 -12.40 -20.71
N LEU A 4 10.86 -12.56 -20.91
CA LEU A 4 9.83 -12.33 -19.89
C LEU A 4 9.39 -13.62 -19.18
N VAL A 5 9.63 -14.79 -19.79
CA VAL A 5 9.21 -16.09 -19.27
C VAL A 5 9.67 -16.32 -17.83
N PRO A 6 10.95 -16.06 -17.45
CA PRO A 6 11.40 -16.27 -16.07
C PRO A 6 10.56 -15.49 -15.05
N TYR A 7 10.30 -14.22 -15.35
CA TYR A 7 9.56 -13.32 -14.47
C TYR A 7 8.08 -13.69 -14.33
N ILE A 8 7.47 -14.18 -15.41
CA ILE A 8 6.09 -14.69 -15.38
C ILE A 8 6.02 -15.95 -14.51
N CYS A 9 6.97 -16.89 -14.67
CA CYS A 9 7.04 -18.09 -13.84
C CYS A 9 7.27 -17.77 -12.36
N VAL A 10 8.14 -16.80 -12.05
CA VAL A 10 8.37 -16.29 -10.70
C VAL A 10 7.07 -15.73 -10.10
N ALA A 11 6.35 -14.87 -10.84
CA ALA A 11 5.07 -14.35 -10.37
C ALA A 11 4.02 -15.46 -10.18
N ALA A 12 3.94 -16.41 -11.10
CA ALA A 12 3.02 -17.54 -11.02
C ALA A 12 3.32 -18.46 -9.82
N ALA A 13 4.61 -18.66 -9.49
CA ALA A 13 5.03 -19.43 -8.33
C ALA A 13 4.64 -18.73 -7.02
N ALA A 14 4.89 -17.43 -6.91
CA ALA A 14 4.47 -16.63 -5.77
C ALA A 14 2.94 -16.59 -5.63
N PHE A 15 2.23 -16.41 -6.74
CA PHE A 15 0.77 -16.41 -6.77
C PHE A 15 0.19 -17.74 -6.30
N THR A 16 0.57 -18.84 -6.94
CA THR A 16 0.03 -20.17 -6.66
C THR A 16 0.31 -20.59 -5.23
N THR A 17 1.55 -20.40 -4.77
CA THR A 17 1.95 -20.76 -3.40
C THR A 17 1.19 -19.93 -2.36
N THR A 18 1.10 -18.61 -2.55
CA THR A 18 0.34 -17.73 -1.65
C THR A 18 -1.14 -18.14 -1.64
N PHE A 19 -1.75 -18.33 -2.80
CA PHE A 19 -3.16 -18.69 -2.93
C PHE A 19 -3.49 -19.99 -2.19
N LEU A 20 -2.65 -21.02 -2.35
CA LEU A 20 -2.84 -22.31 -1.69
C LEU A 20 -2.55 -22.29 -0.19
N LEU A 21 -1.63 -21.44 0.27
CA LEU A 21 -1.24 -21.38 1.69
C LEU A 21 -2.11 -20.45 2.53
N VAL A 22 -2.81 -19.47 1.95
CA VAL A 22 -3.69 -18.58 2.73
C VAL A 22 -4.70 -19.36 3.59
N PRO A 23 -5.44 -20.38 3.09
CA PRO A 23 -6.33 -21.18 3.94
C PRO A 23 -5.63 -21.89 5.09
N VAL A 24 -4.38 -22.33 4.91
CA VAL A 24 -3.57 -23.00 5.94
C VAL A 24 -3.14 -22.00 7.00
N VAL A 25 -2.60 -20.87 6.58
CA VAL A 25 -2.19 -19.76 7.46
C VAL A 25 -3.38 -19.22 8.23
N LYS A 26 -4.56 -19.13 7.62
CA LYS A 26 -5.81 -18.75 8.31
C LYS A 26 -6.12 -19.68 9.49
N ARG A 27 -5.95 -21.00 9.32
CA ARG A 27 -6.15 -21.98 10.42
C ARG A 27 -5.07 -21.83 11.49
N LEU A 28 -3.83 -21.56 11.09
CA LEU A 28 -2.73 -21.33 12.01
C LEU A 28 -2.97 -20.08 12.87
N ALA A 29 -3.37 -18.98 12.25
CA ALA A 29 -3.69 -17.73 12.94
C ALA A 29 -4.77 -17.92 14.02
N VAL A 30 -5.83 -18.66 13.72
CA VAL A 30 -6.87 -19.01 14.71
C VAL A 30 -6.30 -19.86 15.85
N ARG A 31 -5.40 -20.82 15.57
CA ARG A 31 -4.78 -21.65 16.61
C ARG A 31 -3.83 -20.88 17.53
N LEU A 32 -3.18 -19.85 16.99
CA LEU A 32 -2.27 -18.99 17.75
C LEU A 32 -2.97 -17.80 18.41
N ASP A 33 -4.31 -17.71 18.30
CA ASP A 33 -5.12 -16.56 18.70
C ASP A 33 -4.65 -15.23 18.07
N ALA A 34 -4.00 -15.30 16.90
CA ALA A 34 -3.68 -14.16 16.07
C ALA A 34 -4.92 -13.71 15.28
N VAL A 35 -5.95 -13.31 16.03
CA VAL A 35 -7.25 -12.87 15.51
C VAL A 35 -7.46 -11.42 15.89
N ASP A 36 -8.01 -10.64 14.96
CA ASP A 36 -8.45 -9.28 15.22
C ASP A 36 -9.92 -9.28 15.60
N TYR A 37 -10.19 -9.04 16.89
CA TYR A 37 -11.52 -9.04 17.46
C TYR A 37 -12.20 -7.67 17.30
N PRO A 38 -13.52 -7.64 16.97
CA PRO A 38 -14.30 -6.40 16.89
C PRO A 38 -14.17 -5.59 18.18
N SER A 39 -13.95 -4.28 18.03
CA SER A 39 -13.93 -3.35 19.16
C SER A 39 -14.61 -2.04 18.76
N LYS A 40 -15.00 -1.21 19.74
CA LYS A 40 -15.60 0.12 19.50
C LYS A 40 -14.75 1.04 18.62
N ARG A 41 -13.46 0.71 18.42
CA ARG A 41 -12.49 1.47 17.62
C ARG A 41 -12.28 0.92 16.20
N ARG A 42 -12.79 -0.26 15.87
CA ARG A 42 -12.54 -0.92 14.58
C ARG A 42 -13.84 -1.06 13.76
N ILE A 43 -13.68 -1.07 12.44
CA ILE A 43 -14.78 -1.15 11.47
C ILE A 43 -15.28 -2.60 11.32
N ASN A 44 -14.43 -3.60 11.61
CA ASN A 44 -14.78 -5.00 11.50
C ASN A 44 -15.83 -5.39 12.55
N THR A 45 -16.91 -6.01 12.07
CA THR A 45 -18.02 -6.50 12.90
C THR A 45 -17.87 -7.97 13.27
N VAL A 46 -16.91 -8.67 12.65
CA VAL A 46 -16.62 -10.09 12.87
C VAL A 46 -15.13 -10.30 13.18
N PRO A 47 -14.77 -11.33 13.98
CA PRO A 47 -13.38 -11.70 14.20
C PRO A 47 -12.72 -12.14 12.89
N ILE A 48 -11.61 -11.50 12.53
CA ILE A 48 -10.88 -11.79 11.28
C ILE A 48 -9.44 -12.20 11.65
N PRO A 49 -8.96 -13.38 11.21
CA PRO A 49 -7.56 -13.77 11.45
C PRO A 49 -6.59 -12.77 10.80
N ARG A 50 -5.51 -12.45 11.49
CA ARG A 50 -4.33 -11.72 10.98
C ARG A 50 -3.19 -12.73 10.78
N MET A 51 -2.05 -12.35 10.20
CA MET A 51 -0.94 -13.23 9.73
C MET A 51 -0.95 -13.60 8.23
N GLY A 52 -1.77 -12.96 7.40
CA GLY A 52 -1.77 -13.21 5.95
C GLY A 52 -0.40 -13.07 5.27
N GLY A 53 0.48 -12.23 5.84
CA GLY A 53 1.86 -12.05 5.41
C GLY A 53 2.71 -13.32 5.35
N LEU A 54 2.44 -14.32 6.20
CA LEU A 54 3.17 -15.59 6.16
C LEU A 54 2.95 -16.35 4.85
N ALA A 55 1.72 -16.30 4.30
CA ALA A 55 1.42 -16.93 3.02
C ALA A 55 2.13 -16.20 1.88
N VAL A 56 2.16 -14.87 1.93
CA VAL A 56 2.87 -14.03 0.96
C VAL A 56 4.37 -14.32 1.02
N PHE A 57 4.97 -14.36 2.21
CA PHE A 57 6.39 -14.70 2.39
C PHE A 57 6.74 -16.07 1.82
N ALA A 58 5.94 -17.10 2.09
CA ALA A 58 6.13 -18.42 1.50
C ALA A 58 6.04 -18.38 -0.03
N GLY A 59 5.17 -17.54 -0.59
CA GLY A 59 5.13 -17.25 -2.03
C GLY A 59 6.43 -16.64 -2.56
N LEU A 60 7.01 -15.66 -1.86
CA LEU A 60 8.30 -15.07 -2.24
C LEU A 60 9.42 -16.10 -2.19
N VAL A 61 9.44 -16.97 -1.19
CA VAL A 61 10.42 -18.07 -1.09
C VAL A 61 10.26 -19.04 -2.26
N ALA A 62 9.03 -19.44 -2.62
CA ALA A 62 8.79 -20.30 -3.76
C ALA A 62 9.22 -19.65 -5.09
N ALA A 63 8.96 -18.35 -5.25
CA ALA A 63 9.45 -17.57 -6.37
C ALA A 63 10.99 -17.59 -6.49
N LEU A 64 11.69 -17.41 -5.37
CA LEU A 64 13.15 -17.50 -5.32
C LEU A 64 13.64 -18.89 -5.71
N VAL A 65 13.02 -19.95 -5.19
CA VAL A 65 13.36 -21.34 -5.56
C VAL A 65 13.17 -21.57 -7.05
N VAL A 66 12.06 -21.14 -7.63
CA VAL A 66 11.79 -21.27 -9.07
C VAL A 66 12.82 -20.51 -9.90
N GLN A 67 13.21 -19.31 -9.47
CA GLN A 67 14.26 -18.53 -10.15
C GLN A 67 15.62 -19.25 -10.11
N VAL A 68 16.00 -19.84 -8.97
CA VAL A 68 17.26 -20.59 -8.82
C VAL A 68 17.24 -21.85 -9.68
N VAL A 69 16.17 -22.64 -9.60
CA VAL A 69 16.00 -23.85 -10.41
C VAL A 69 16.00 -23.51 -11.91
N GLY A 70 15.28 -22.47 -12.34
CA GLY A 70 15.27 -22.08 -13.75
C GLY A 70 16.62 -21.56 -14.25
N THR A 71 17.44 -20.98 -13.36
CA THR A 71 18.82 -20.61 -13.70
C THR A 71 19.69 -21.85 -13.91
N TRP A 72 19.55 -22.88 -13.06
CA TRP A 72 20.37 -24.10 -13.12
C TRP A 72 19.94 -25.08 -14.21
N GLU A 73 18.63 -25.32 -14.34
CA GLU A 73 18.06 -26.37 -15.20
C GLU A 73 17.64 -25.85 -16.58
N TRP A 74 17.22 -24.58 -16.67
CA TRP A 74 16.65 -24.00 -17.89
C TRP A 74 17.48 -22.86 -18.48
N GLY A 75 18.67 -22.58 -17.92
CA GLY A 75 19.59 -21.56 -18.42
C GLY A 75 19.03 -20.13 -18.35
N TRP A 76 18.10 -19.84 -17.44
CA TRP A 76 17.60 -18.48 -17.26
C TRP A 76 18.71 -17.53 -16.79
N PRO A 77 18.63 -16.23 -17.13
CA PRO A 77 19.52 -15.24 -16.54
C PRO A 77 19.42 -15.27 -15.02
N SER A 78 20.57 -15.35 -14.34
CA SER A 78 20.59 -15.34 -12.89
C SER A 78 20.09 -14.00 -12.36
N ALA A 79 19.07 -14.05 -11.51
CA ALA A 79 18.57 -12.89 -10.77
C ALA A 79 19.34 -12.65 -9.46
N LEU A 80 20.31 -13.51 -9.13
CA LEU A 80 21.15 -13.40 -7.93
C LEU A 80 22.57 -12.94 -8.28
N ILE A 81 22.71 -12.20 -9.38
CA ILE A 81 23.97 -11.53 -9.73
C ILE A 81 23.82 -10.07 -9.33
N SER A 82 24.60 -9.66 -8.34
CA SER A 82 24.67 -8.27 -7.91
C SER A 82 25.29 -7.43 -9.03
N HIS A 83 24.77 -6.24 -9.26
CA HIS A 83 25.41 -5.31 -10.19
C HIS A 83 26.85 -5.00 -9.73
N PRO A 84 27.84 -4.81 -10.62
CA PRO A 84 29.24 -4.56 -10.23
C PRO A 84 29.50 -3.39 -9.26
N SER A 85 28.49 -2.54 -9.07
CA SER A 85 28.53 -1.39 -8.16
C SER A 85 27.93 -1.65 -6.78
N LEU A 86 27.34 -2.82 -6.55
CA LEU A 86 26.72 -3.26 -5.29
C LEU A 86 27.20 -4.68 -5.03
N ASN A 87 28.13 -4.87 -4.09
CA ASN A 87 28.54 -6.20 -3.66
C ASN A 87 27.49 -6.74 -2.68
N LEU A 88 26.43 -7.33 -3.23
CA LEU A 88 25.28 -7.75 -2.45
C LEU A 88 25.44 -9.21 -1.97
N ASP A 89 25.42 -9.42 -0.66
CA ASP A 89 25.29 -10.74 -0.06
C ASP A 89 23.80 -11.11 0.06
N TYR A 90 23.32 -11.91 -0.89
CA TYR A 90 21.94 -12.40 -0.91
C TYR A 90 21.57 -13.27 0.29
N ARG A 91 22.55 -13.86 1.02
CA ARG A 91 22.28 -14.65 2.23
C ARG A 91 21.91 -13.74 3.39
N LEU A 92 22.64 -12.64 3.57
CA LEU A 92 22.30 -11.60 4.55
C LEU A 92 20.99 -10.90 4.18
N LEU A 93 20.73 -10.69 2.89
CA LEU A 93 19.44 -10.18 2.45
C LEU A 93 18.30 -11.18 2.76
N ALA A 94 18.48 -12.48 2.51
CA ALA A 94 17.47 -13.48 2.89
C ALA A 94 17.23 -13.48 4.42
N LEU A 95 18.30 -13.37 5.22
CA LEU A 95 18.19 -13.27 6.68
C LEU A 95 17.43 -12.02 7.13
N SER A 96 17.59 -10.88 6.46
CA SER A 96 16.83 -9.67 6.78
C SER A 96 15.34 -9.83 6.50
N PHE A 97 14.96 -10.47 5.39
CA PHE A 97 13.58 -10.83 5.08
C PHE A 97 12.97 -11.80 6.11
N CYS A 98 13.73 -12.82 6.54
CA CYS A 98 13.31 -13.69 7.63
C CYS A 98 13.10 -12.90 8.93
N THR A 99 13.99 -11.96 9.23
CA THR A 99 13.93 -11.14 10.46
C THR A 99 12.70 -10.22 10.47
N ILE A 100 12.40 -9.55 9.36
CA ILE A 100 11.25 -8.63 9.30
C ILE A 100 9.92 -9.38 9.36
N VAL A 101 9.82 -10.55 8.70
CA VAL A 101 8.62 -11.40 8.76
C VAL A 101 8.45 -12.00 10.15
N ALA A 102 9.53 -12.48 10.77
CA ALA A 102 9.48 -12.97 12.15
C ALA A 102 9.03 -11.87 13.12
N THR A 103 9.57 -10.66 12.99
CA THR A 103 9.16 -9.50 13.80
C THR A 103 7.66 -9.25 13.68
N GLY A 104 7.13 -9.21 12.45
CA GLY A 104 5.71 -8.98 12.23
C GLY A 104 4.81 -10.14 12.66
N ALA A 105 5.25 -11.39 12.48
CA ALA A 105 4.52 -12.58 12.91
C ALA A 105 4.47 -12.69 14.44
N ILE A 106 5.54 -12.30 15.13
CA ILE A 106 5.55 -12.18 16.59
C ILE A 106 4.57 -11.09 17.01
N ASP A 107 4.59 -9.91 16.37
CA ASP A 107 3.64 -8.83 16.68
C ASP A 107 2.17 -9.26 16.48
N ASP A 108 1.86 -9.97 15.40
CA ASP A 108 0.51 -10.48 15.13
C ASP A 108 -0.04 -11.38 16.25
N VAL A 109 0.84 -12.11 16.96
CA VAL A 109 0.49 -13.04 18.03
C VAL A 109 0.53 -12.37 19.42
N VAL A 110 1.61 -11.67 19.75
CA VAL A 110 1.85 -11.15 21.11
C VAL A 110 1.64 -9.64 21.26
N SER A 111 1.39 -8.91 20.16
CA SER A 111 1.26 -7.44 20.12
C SER A 111 2.47 -6.73 20.76
N LEU A 112 3.57 -6.60 20.01
CA LEU A 112 4.81 -6.05 20.55
C LEU A 112 4.66 -4.57 20.95
N THR A 113 5.51 -4.14 21.88
CA THR A 113 5.63 -2.70 22.15
C THR A 113 6.22 -1.99 20.93
N PRO A 114 5.86 -0.72 20.67
CA PRO A 114 6.39 0.02 19.52
C PRO A 114 7.92 0.05 19.44
N ARG A 115 8.61 0.06 20.59
CA ARG A 115 10.08 0.02 20.67
C ARG A 115 10.64 -1.35 20.26
N ALA A 116 10.02 -2.44 20.68
CA ALA A 116 10.43 -3.80 20.30
C ALA A 116 10.19 -4.05 18.80
N LYS A 117 9.04 -3.59 18.28
CA LYS A 117 8.74 -3.64 16.84
C LYS A 117 9.76 -2.85 16.02
N LEU A 118 10.06 -1.62 16.45
CA LEU A 118 11.09 -0.78 15.80
C LEU A 118 12.48 -1.43 15.86
N ALA A 119 12.85 -2.05 16.97
CA ALA A 119 14.13 -2.76 17.10
C ALA A 119 14.26 -3.92 16.08
N GLY A 120 13.19 -4.70 15.89
CA GLY A 120 13.16 -5.76 14.87
C GLY A 120 13.26 -5.22 13.43
N GLN A 121 12.59 -4.10 13.14
CA GLN A 121 12.70 -3.41 11.85
C GLN A 121 14.13 -2.89 11.60
N VAL A 122 14.74 -2.25 12.59
CA VAL A 122 16.12 -1.76 12.52
C VAL A 122 17.09 -2.90 12.34
N LEU A 123 16.92 -4.02 13.06
CA LEU A 123 17.76 -5.21 12.91
C LEU A 123 17.70 -5.76 11.48
N ALA A 124 16.50 -5.94 10.93
CA ALA A 124 16.34 -6.38 9.54
C ALA A 124 17.03 -5.40 8.56
N ALA A 125 16.84 -4.10 8.74
CA ALA A 125 17.45 -3.10 7.87
C ALA A 125 18.97 -3.05 7.98
N VAL A 126 19.53 -3.22 9.18
CA VAL A 126 20.99 -3.33 9.40
C VAL A 126 21.55 -4.57 8.72
N LEU A 127 20.88 -5.73 8.81
CA LEU A 127 21.30 -6.94 8.13
C LEU A 127 21.32 -6.77 6.60
N ALA A 128 20.31 -6.11 6.03
CA ALA A 128 20.30 -5.80 4.60
C ALA A 128 21.44 -4.84 4.21
N ALA A 129 21.65 -3.77 4.99
CA ALA A 129 22.72 -2.81 4.74
C ALA A 129 24.11 -3.44 4.88
N ALA A 130 24.33 -4.28 5.90
CA ALA A 130 25.56 -5.05 6.08
C ALA A 130 25.79 -6.06 4.95
N GLY A 131 24.72 -6.60 4.37
CA GLY A 131 24.76 -7.38 3.13
C GLY A 131 25.00 -6.57 1.86
N GLY A 132 25.33 -5.27 1.95
CA GLY A 132 25.67 -4.43 0.81
C GLY A 132 24.47 -3.76 0.13
N LEU A 133 23.24 -3.91 0.65
CA LEU A 133 22.10 -3.15 0.16
C LEU A 133 22.19 -1.72 0.69
N THR A 134 22.75 -0.82 -0.10
CA THR A 134 22.91 0.58 0.29
C THR A 134 22.32 1.52 -0.75
N ILE A 135 21.78 2.65 -0.30
CA ILE A 135 21.52 3.83 -1.13
C ILE A 135 22.92 4.29 -1.63
N GLY A 136 23.27 3.91 -2.85
CA GLY A 136 24.62 4.12 -3.37
C GLY A 136 24.93 5.60 -3.63
N ALA A 137 25.76 5.87 -4.65
CA ALA A 137 26.04 7.24 -5.05
C ALA A 137 24.78 7.91 -5.64
N ILE A 138 24.44 9.10 -5.15
CA ILE A 138 23.29 9.90 -5.62
C ILE A 138 23.79 10.87 -6.70
N SER A 139 23.06 11.04 -7.80
CA SER A 139 23.40 12.06 -8.80
C SER A 139 23.41 13.44 -8.16
N ASN A 140 24.50 14.20 -8.31
CA ASN A 140 24.60 15.53 -7.74
C ASN A 140 23.56 16.47 -8.38
N PRO A 141 22.63 17.07 -7.61
CA PRO A 141 21.60 17.94 -8.18
C PRO A 141 22.11 19.34 -8.56
N VAL A 142 23.30 19.73 -8.09
CA VAL A 142 23.84 21.10 -8.23
C VAL A 142 25.08 21.15 -9.14
N GLY A 143 25.57 20.01 -9.62
CA GLY A 143 26.77 19.97 -10.47
C GLY A 143 26.99 18.61 -11.12
N PRO A 144 28.03 18.48 -11.96
CA PRO A 144 28.37 17.20 -12.59
C PRO A 144 28.91 16.21 -11.56
N GLY A 145 28.64 14.92 -11.76
CA GLY A 145 29.13 13.81 -10.94
C GLY A 145 28.10 13.22 -9.98
N ASN A 146 28.51 12.22 -9.23
CA ASN A 146 27.69 11.59 -8.20
C ASN A 146 28.26 11.95 -6.81
N LEU A 147 27.37 12.25 -5.87
CA LEU A 147 27.69 12.35 -4.46
C LEU A 147 27.86 10.94 -3.88
N ASP A 148 29.09 10.60 -3.51
CA ASP A 148 29.37 9.41 -2.73
C ASP A 148 29.08 9.68 -1.26
N LEU A 149 28.15 8.90 -0.69
CA LEU A 149 27.77 9.02 0.71
C LEU A 149 28.74 8.29 1.64
N GLY A 150 29.60 7.42 1.10
CA GLY A 150 30.54 6.61 1.89
C GLY A 150 29.84 5.88 3.04
N TRP A 151 30.35 6.05 4.26
CA TRP A 151 29.79 5.39 5.45
C TRP A 151 28.37 5.85 5.80
N PHE A 152 27.96 7.07 5.41
CA PHE A 152 26.61 7.57 5.66
C PHE A 152 25.53 6.81 4.87
N ALA A 153 25.91 6.11 3.80
CA ALA A 153 24.98 5.29 3.02
C ALA A 153 24.27 4.23 3.89
N TYR A 154 24.97 3.64 4.86
CA TYR A 154 24.43 2.60 5.74
C TYR A 154 23.33 3.12 6.67
N PRO A 155 23.54 4.12 7.55
CA PRO A 155 22.49 4.62 8.42
C PRO A 155 21.33 5.24 7.64
N ILE A 156 21.59 5.90 6.50
CA ILE A 156 20.52 6.43 5.63
C ILE A 156 19.68 5.27 5.08
N THR A 157 20.31 4.17 4.64
CA THR A 157 19.59 2.99 4.14
C THR A 157 18.75 2.33 5.23
N VAL A 158 19.28 2.25 6.45
CA VAL A 158 18.53 1.72 7.60
C VAL A 158 17.28 2.55 7.86
N VAL A 159 17.43 3.88 7.96
CA VAL A 159 16.30 4.80 8.15
C VAL A 159 15.31 4.68 6.99
N TYR A 160 15.80 4.58 5.76
CA TYR A 160 14.98 4.45 4.56
C TYR A 160 14.12 3.19 4.57
N LEU A 161 14.71 2.01 4.82
CA LEU A 161 13.98 0.74 4.88
C LEU A 161 12.96 0.72 6.03
N VAL A 162 13.35 1.23 7.21
CA VAL A 162 12.44 1.34 8.36
C VAL A 162 11.28 2.30 8.05
N ALA A 163 11.54 3.42 7.39
CA ALA A 163 10.49 4.36 6.99
C ALA A 163 9.51 3.71 6.00
N TYR A 164 10.02 3.04 4.96
CA TYR A 164 9.21 2.31 3.99
C TYR A 164 8.32 1.24 4.63
N THR A 165 8.92 0.47 5.54
CA THR A 165 8.23 -0.56 6.32
C THR A 165 7.06 0.05 7.12
N ASN A 166 7.31 1.15 7.84
CA ASN A 166 6.26 1.81 8.62
C ASN A 166 5.20 2.48 7.75
N ILE A 167 5.57 3.00 6.57
CA ILE A 167 4.62 3.59 5.62
C ILE A 167 3.60 2.55 5.17
N ILE A 168 4.04 1.37 4.70
CA ILE A 168 3.08 0.34 4.27
C ILE A 168 2.26 -0.19 5.46
N ASN A 169 2.87 -0.31 6.64
CA ASN A 169 2.16 -0.66 7.85
C ASN A 169 1.06 0.36 8.22
N LEU A 170 1.29 1.65 8.02
CA LEU A 170 0.26 2.68 8.23
C LEU A 170 -0.88 2.62 7.22
N ILE A 171 -0.60 2.16 5.99
CA ILE A 171 -1.58 2.02 4.90
C ILE A 171 -2.46 0.78 5.08
N ASP A 172 -1.98 -0.25 5.79
CA ASP A 172 -2.69 -1.51 6.07
C ASP A 172 -3.84 -1.37 7.09
N GLY A 173 -4.68 -0.37 6.90
CA GLY A 173 -5.88 -0.11 7.71
C GLY A 173 -7.20 -0.45 7.00
N LEU A 174 -7.14 -0.96 5.77
CA LEU A 174 -8.31 -1.24 4.92
C LEU A 174 -8.14 -2.53 4.13
N ASP A 175 -9.23 -3.30 4.03
CA ASP A 175 -9.35 -4.50 3.20
C ASP A 175 -8.82 -4.26 1.77
N GLY A 176 -7.77 -4.97 1.41
CA GLY A 176 -7.13 -4.94 0.09
C GLY A 176 -6.13 -3.81 -0.10
N LEU A 177 -6.21 -2.70 0.64
CA LEU A 177 -5.52 -1.46 0.26
C LEU A 177 -3.99 -1.61 0.17
N ALA A 178 -3.33 -2.09 1.23
CA ALA A 178 -1.88 -2.23 1.26
C ALA A 178 -1.36 -3.23 0.23
N ALA A 179 -2.02 -4.40 0.10
CA ALA A 179 -1.66 -5.42 -0.88
C ALA A 179 -1.86 -4.93 -2.33
N GLY A 180 -2.93 -4.19 -2.61
CA GLY A 180 -3.18 -3.65 -3.96
C GLY A 180 -2.25 -2.53 -4.35
N ILE A 181 -1.97 -1.57 -3.45
CA ILE A 181 -0.96 -0.54 -3.70
C ILE A 181 0.41 -1.18 -3.92
N THR A 182 0.76 -2.20 -3.12
CA THR A 182 2.01 -2.92 -3.29
C THR A 182 2.07 -3.65 -4.62
N ALA A 183 0.99 -4.28 -5.08
CA ALA A 183 0.92 -4.90 -6.40
C ALA A 183 1.13 -3.87 -7.52
N ILE A 184 0.45 -2.72 -7.45
CA ILE A 184 0.57 -1.63 -8.44
C ILE A 184 1.99 -1.06 -8.47
N ALA A 185 2.57 -0.79 -7.30
CA ALA A 185 3.95 -0.32 -7.22
C ALA A 185 4.93 -1.37 -7.76
N SER A 186 4.73 -2.65 -7.41
CA SER A 186 5.61 -3.74 -7.84
C SER A 186 5.62 -3.93 -9.35
N ILE A 187 4.47 -3.90 -10.03
CA ILE A 187 4.44 -4.03 -11.50
C ILE A 187 5.07 -2.83 -12.21
N ALA A 188 4.92 -1.62 -11.64
CA ALA A 188 5.58 -0.42 -12.17
C ALA A 188 7.11 -0.48 -12.00
N MET A 189 7.57 -0.94 -10.84
CA MET A 189 9.00 -1.14 -10.56
C MET A 189 9.59 -2.25 -11.41
N PHE A 190 8.85 -3.34 -11.66
CA PHE A 190 9.25 -4.39 -12.60
C PHE A 190 9.56 -3.80 -13.98
N GLY A 191 8.67 -2.96 -14.53
CA GLY A 191 8.90 -2.33 -15.83
C GLY A 191 10.21 -1.53 -15.87
N LEU A 192 10.51 -0.76 -14.83
CA LEU A 192 11.75 0.02 -14.76
C LEU A 192 12.99 -0.85 -14.54
N ALA A 193 12.91 -1.82 -13.64
CA ALA A 193 13.99 -2.74 -13.34
C ALA A 193 14.35 -3.58 -14.58
N PHE A 194 13.34 -4.08 -15.29
CA PHE A 194 13.49 -4.82 -16.53
C PHE A 194 14.17 -3.98 -17.61
N LEU A 195 13.72 -2.74 -17.83
CA LEU A 195 14.33 -1.82 -18.79
C LEU A 195 15.76 -1.39 -18.40
N ALA A 196 16.05 -1.35 -17.10
CA ALA A 196 17.38 -1.05 -16.57
C ALA A 196 18.31 -2.26 -16.50
N GLY A 197 17.85 -3.45 -16.92
CA GLY A 197 18.64 -4.69 -16.83
C GLY A 197 18.90 -5.18 -15.41
N ARG A 198 18.11 -4.73 -14.43
CA ARG A 198 18.21 -5.10 -13.00
C ARG A 198 17.38 -6.36 -12.74
N THR A 199 17.97 -7.52 -13.00
CA THR A 199 17.30 -8.82 -12.93
C THR A 199 16.83 -9.17 -11.51
N ASP A 200 17.60 -8.79 -10.50
CA ASP A 200 17.30 -8.94 -9.07
C ASP A 200 16.05 -8.16 -8.65
N ALA A 201 16.02 -6.86 -8.95
CA ALA A 201 14.87 -6.00 -8.69
C ALA A 201 13.63 -6.47 -9.47
N ALA A 202 13.80 -6.82 -10.75
CA ALA A 202 12.70 -7.28 -11.60
C ALA A 202 12.07 -8.59 -11.09
N ALA A 203 12.89 -9.56 -10.67
CA ALA A 203 12.41 -10.82 -10.12
C ALA A 203 11.65 -10.61 -8.81
N LEU A 204 12.21 -9.83 -7.88
CA LEU A 204 11.55 -9.54 -6.60
C LEU A 204 10.24 -8.75 -6.79
N SER A 205 10.21 -7.78 -7.71
CA SER A 205 8.98 -7.07 -8.09
C SER A 205 7.89 -8.02 -8.57
N MET A 206 8.23 -8.97 -9.46
CA MET A 206 7.23 -9.90 -10.00
C MET A 206 6.78 -10.95 -8.99
N ALA A 207 7.68 -11.39 -8.09
CA ALA A 207 7.31 -12.21 -6.94
C ALA A 207 6.31 -11.48 -6.02
N LEU A 208 6.58 -10.21 -5.69
CA LEU A 208 5.69 -9.37 -4.90
C LEU A 208 4.34 -9.16 -5.58
N PHE A 209 4.33 -8.86 -6.88
CA PHE A 209 3.11 -8.69 -7.65
C PHE A 209 2.24 -9.95 -7.61
N GLY A 210 2.83 -11.11 -7.90
CA GLY A 210 2.12 -12.41 -7.86
C GLY A 210 1.57 -12.75 -6.47
N GLY A 211 2.39 -12.61 -5.42
CA GLY A 211 1.98 -12.86 -4.04
C GLY A 211 0.86 -11.93 -3.57
N CYS A 212 0.97 -10.62 -3.86
CA CYS A 212 -0.08 -9.65 -3.52
C CYS A 212 -1.38 -9.91 -4.28
N LEU A 213 -1.31 -10.24 -5.57
CA LEU A 213 -2.50 -10.54 -6.38
C LEU A 213 -3.25 -11.78 -5.87
N ALA A 214 -2.52 -12.82 -5.47
CA ALA A 214 -3.11 -14.00 -4.83
C ALA A 214 -3.74 -13.66 -3.47
N PHE A 215 -3.03 -12.89 -2.64
CA PHE A 215 -3.52 -12.51 -1.32
C PHE A 215 -4.77 -11.63 -1.38
N LEU A 216 -4.86 -10.71 -2.35
CA LEU A 216 -6.03 -9.88 -2.60
C LEU A 216 -7.31 -10.71 -2.78
N ARG A 217 -7.23 -11.92 -3.34
CA ARG A 217 -8.42 -12.79 -3.47
C ARG A 217 -9.08 -13.11 -2.13
N TYR A 218 -8.32 -13.12 -1.04
CA TYR A 218 -8.79 -13.38 0.32
C TYR A 218 -8.92 -12.12 1.18
N ASN A 219 -8.22 -11.05 0.83
CA ASN A 219 -8.15 -9.81 1.60
C ASN A 219 -9.00 -8.67 1.02
N PHE A 220 -9.46 -8.76 -0.22
CA PHE A 220 -10.36 -7.76 -0.81
C PHE A 220 -11.72 -7.77 -0.12
N HIS A 221 -12.32 -6.58 0.05
CA HIS A 221 -13.52 -6.42 0.87
C HIS A 221 -14.71 -7.30 0.43
N PRO A 222 -15.38 -8.02 1.34
CA PRO A 222 -15.05 -8.18 2.76
C PRO A 222 -13.88 -9.16 2.97
N ALA A 223 -12.87 -8.74 3.72
CA ALA A 223 -11.68 -9.55 3.97
C ALA A 223 -12.00 -10.82 4.79
N SER A 224 -11.43 -11.94 4.35
CA SER A 224 -11.50 -13.23 5.05
C SER A 224 -10.30 -13.50 5.95
N ILE A 225 -9.22 -12.73 5.76
CA ILE A 225 -7.97 -12.72 6.51
C ILE A 225 -7.33 -11.34 6.31
N PHE A 226 -6.73 -10.79 7.36
CA PHE A 226 -5.95 -9.56 7.30
C PHE A 226 -4.48 -9.86 7.02
N LEU A 227 -3.83 -8.90 6.35
CA LEU A 227 -2.41 -8.98 6.03
C LEU A 227 -1.59 -9.14 7.32
N GLY A 228 -1.92 -8.34 8.34
CA GLY A 228 -1.25 -8.34 9.63
C GLY A 228 0.13 -7.70 9.55
N ASP A 229 0.77 -7.54 10.70
CA ASP A 229 2.12 -6.98 10.77
C ASP A 229 3.16 -7.88 10.10
N SER A 230 2.96 -9.20 10.11
CA SER A 230 3.79 -10.13 9.32
C SER A 230 3.83 -9.78 7.83
N GLY A 231 2.74 -9.24 7.29
CA GLY A 231 2.62 -8.89 5.89
C GLY A 231 2.92 -7.43 5.61
N SER A 232 2.39 -6.50 6.40
CA SER A 232 2.57 -5.07 6.17
C SER A 232 4.05 -4.66 6.30
N LEU A 233 4.77 -5.22 7.27
CA LEU A 233 6.21 -5.02 7.43
C LEU A 233 6.99 -5.67 6.27
N LEU A 234 6.62 -6.89 5.87
CA LEU A 234 7.21 -7.58 4.72
C LEU A 234 7.07 -6.76 3.43
N LEU A 235 5.85 -6.33 3.10
CA LEU A 235 5.57 -5.61 1.86
C LEU A 235 6.33 -4.27 1.81
N GLY A 236 6.37 -3.52 2.92
CA GLY A 236 7.13 -2.28 2.99
C GLY A 236 8.64 -2.48 2.88
N PHE A 237 9.19 -3.47 3.59
CA PHE A 237 10.61 -3.82 3.49
C PHE A 237 11.00 -4.28 2.08
N ALA A 238 10.12 -5.07 1.44
CA ALA A 238 10.34 -5.59 0.10
C ALA A 238 10.29 -4.47 -0.96
N LEU A 239 9.31 -3.57 -0.91
CA LEU A 239 9.25 -2.41 -1.79
C LEU A 239 10.46 -1.48 -1.63
N GLY A 240 10.88 -1.24 -0.38
CA GLY A 240 12.10 -0.47 -0.10
C GLY A 240 13.34 -1.15 -0.69
N THR A 241 13.42 -2.48 -0.57
CA THR A 241 14.51 -3.29 -1.15
C THR A 241 14.52 -3.21 -2.67
N VAL A 242 13.40 -3.48 -3.35
CA VAL A 242 13.29 -3.36 -4.81
C VAL A 242 13.70 -1.96 -5.26
N SER A 243 13.32 -0.94 -4.50
CA SER A 243 13.60 0.45 -4.83
C SER A 243 15.10 0.74 -4.82
N LEU A 244 15.80 0.26 -3.79
CA LEU A 244 17.26 0.37 -3.67
C LEU A 244 18.00 -0.45 -4.73
N LEU A 245 17.52 -1.66 -5.06
CA LEU A 245 18.10 -2.50 -6.13
C LEU A 245 17.92 -1.87 -7.52
N SER A 246 16.83 -1.11 -7.71
CA SER A 246 16.50 -0.45 -8.98
C SER A 246 17.28 0.83 -9.22
N VAL A 247 18.05 1.33 -8.24
CA VAL A 247 18.81 2.58 -8.38
C VAL A 247 19.93 2.39 -9.41
N ASN A 248 19.76 3.01 -10.57
CA ASN A 248 20.85 3.22 -11.52
C ASN A 248 21.45 4.62 -11.29
N ARG A 249 22.78 4.74 -11.38
CA ARG A 249 23.56 5.92 -10.93
C ARG A 249 23.14 7.27 -11.56
N THR A 250 22.34 7.27 -12.63
CA THR A 250 21.84 8.48 -13.33
C THR A 250 20.33 8.73 -13.16
N ALA A 251 19.55 7.78 -12.64
CA ALA A 251 18.09 7.87 -12.45
C ALA A 251 17.67 7.65 -10.98
N ALA A 252 18.58 7.99 -10.06
CA ALA A 252 18.53 7.58 -8.66
C ALA A 252 17.30 8.11 -7.90
N LEU A 253 16.85 9.34 -8.18
CA LEU A 253 15.74 9.93 -7.44
C LEU A 253 14.39 9.34 -7.87
N THR A 254 14.18 9.06 -9.15
CA THR A 254 12.86 8.61 -9.62
C THR A 254 12.51 7.21 -9.11
N SER A 255 13.46 6.27 -9.14
CA SER A 255 13.25 4.88 -8.67
C SER A 255 13.03 4.79 -7.15
N LEU A 256 13.67 5.68 -6.38
CA LEU A 256 13.51 5.80 -4.92
C LEU A 256 12.16 6.36 -4.47
N ILE A 257 11.53 7.14 -5.34
CA ILE A 257 10.34 7.93 -5.00
C ILE A 257 9.07 7.30 -5.57
N ILE A 258 9.14 6.40 -6.56
CA ILE A 258 7.95 5.78 -7.19
C ILE A 258 7.00 5.13 -6.18
N PRO A 259 7.45 4.21 -5.30
CA PRO A 259 6.52 3.59 -4.35
C PRO A 259 5.89 4.62 -3.40
N LEU A 260 6.64 5.65 -3.01
CA LEU A 260 6.16 6.76 -2.19
C LEU A 260 5.14 7.62 -2.95
N ILE A 261 5.33 7.86 -4.25
CA ILE A 261 4.36 8.55 -5.11
C ILE A 261 3.08 7.72 -5.20
N VAL A 262 3.21 6.43 -5.54
CA VAL A 262 2.06 5.52 -5.67
C VAL A 262 1.30 5.43 -4.35
N ALA A 263 2.00 5.35 -3.22
CA ALA A 263 1.43 5.37 -1.88
C ALA A 263 1.10 6.78 -1.34
N GLY A 264 1.34 7.84 -2.11
CA GLY A 264 1.35 9.21 -1.63
C GLY A 264 0.00 9.67 -1.09
N VAL A 265 -1.10 9.28 -1.75
CA VAL A 265 -2.47 9.59 -1.30
C VAL A 265 -2.80 8.94 0.06
N PRO A 266 -2.62 7.62 0.24
CA PRO A 266 -2.75 6.98 1.56
C PRO A 266 -1.84 7.55 2.65
N ILE A 267 -0.59 7.89 2.31
CA ILE A 267 0.34 8.53 3.25
C ILE A 267 -0.19 9.89 3.67
N LEU A 268 -0.60 10.73 2.71
CA LEU A 268 -1.16 12.05 2.97
C LEU A 268 -2.44 11.96 3.80
N ASP A 269 -3.27 10.94 3.64
CA ASP A 269 -4.43 10.72 4.50
C ASP A 269 -4.04 10.49 5.96
N THR A 270 -3.08 9.60 6.17
CA THR A 270 -2.59 9.27 7.50
C THR A 270 -1.93 10.48 8.15
N LEU A 271 -1.13 11.23 7.39
CA LEU A 271 -0.51 12.48 7.85
C LEU A 271 -1.54 13.56 8.13
N ALA A 272 -2.54 13.74 7.26
CA ALA A 272 -3.62 14.69 7.46
C ALA A 272 -4.41 14.37 8.73
N ALA A 273 -4.66 13.09 9.02
CA ALA A 273 -5.27 12.66 10.28
C ALA A 273 -4.43 13.00 11.50
N ILE A 274 -3.11 12.83 11.43
CA ILE A 274 -2.19 13.23 12.52
C ILE A 274 -2.22 14.76 12.71
N ILE A 275 -2.14 15.53 11.62
CA ILE A 275 -2.15 17.01 11.67
C ILE A 275 -3.48 17.53 12.21
N ARG A 276 -4.62 17.01 11.74
CA ARG A 276 -5.96 17.39 12.24
C ARG A 276 -6.08 17.14 13.74
N ARG A 277 -5.65 15.96 14.22
CA ARG A 277 -5.68 15.62 15.65
C ARG A 277 -4.78 16.54 16.48
N LYS A 278 -3.56 16.81 16.00
CA LYS A 278 -2.65 17.75 16.67
C LYS A 278 -3.21 19.17 16.75
N ARG A 279 -3.86 19.65 15.67
CA ARG A 279 -4.53 20.97 15.65
C ARG A 279 -5.76 21.03 16.54
N ALA A 280 -6.46 19.92 16.71
CA ALA A 280 -7.62 19.80 17.59
C ALA A 280 -7.24 19.42 19.05
N HIS A 281 -5.95 19.41 19.40
CA HIS A 281 -5.43 19.04 20.73
C HIS A 281 -5.84 17.64 21.27
N VAL A 282 -6.44 16.80 20.43
CA VAL A 282 -6.81 15.43 20.77
C VAL A 282 -5.62 14.48 20.60
N SER A 283 -5.60 13.41 21.40
CA SER A 283 -4.54 12.38 21.31
C SER A 283 -4.45 11.75 19.92
N ILE A 284 -3.22 11.58 19.42
CA ILE A 284 -2.92 10.88 18.16
C ILE A 284 -3.42 9.42 18.19
N GLY A 285 -3.72 8.86 19.36
CA GLY A 285 -4.28 7.50 19.49
C GLY A 285 -5.82 7.43 19.44
N GLN A 286 -6.53 8.55 19.40
CA GLN A 286 -8.00 8.55 19.27
C GLN A 286 -8.43 8.29 17.82
N ALA A 287 -9.57 7.61 17.68
CA ALA A 287 -10.14 7.24 16.39
C ALA A 287 -10.56 8.50 15.61
N ASP A 288 -9.93 8.74 14.46
CA ASP A 288 -10.27 9.83 13.56
C ASP A 288 -11.24 9.33 12.47
N LYS A 289 -12.35 10.04 12.26
CA LYS A 289 -13.32 9.74 11.20
C LYS A 289 -13.07 10.52 9.91
N GLY A 290 -11.99 11.30 9.85
CA GLY A 290 -11.60 12.10 8.69
C GLY A 290 -10.69 11.39 7.68
N HIS A 291 -10.43 10.09 7.86
CA HIS A 291 -9.66 9.29 6.90
C HIS A 291 -10.36 9.24 5.53
N ILE A 292 -9.59 9.17 4.44
CA ILE A 292 -10.07 9.14 3.04
C ILE A 292 -11.23 8.16 2.89
N GLN A 293 -11.12 6.98 3.49
CA GLN A 293 -12.18 5.98 3.48
C GLN A 293 -13.49 6.49 4.06
N HIS A 294 -13.46 7.11 5.24
CA HIS A 294 -14.67 7.62 5.87
C HIS A 294 -15.23 8.82 5.11
N ARG A 295 -14.38 9.67 4.50
CA ARG A 295 -14.84 10.76 3.64
C ARG A 295 -15.47 10.26 2.35
N LEU A 296 -14.87 9.28 1.69
CA LEU A 296 -15.47 8.62 0.53
C LEU A 296 -16.79 7.94 0.91
N ILE A 297 -16.86 7.30 2.08
CA ILE A 297 -18.11 6.75 2.60
C ILE A 297 -19.15 7.84 2.91
N GLN A 298 -18.72 9.01 3.41
CA GLN A 298 -19.58 10.18 3.65
C GLN A 298 -20.11 10.77 2.33
N GLU A 299 -19.30 10.78 1.27
CA GLU A 299 -19.69 11.12 -0.11
C GLU A 299 -20.58 10.05 -0.78
N GLY A 300 -20.89 8.97 -0.05
CA GLY A 300 -21.81 7.92 -0.49
C GLY A 300 -21.18 6.79 -1.30
N TYR A 301 -19.85 6.67 -1.30
CA TYR A 301 -19.16 5.49 -1.84
C TYR A 301 -19.22 4.32 -0.83
N ASP A 302 -19.15 3.09 -1.33
CA ASP A 302 -18.88 1.92 -0.48
C ASP A 302 -17.36 1.69 -0.30
N GLN A 303 -16.97 0.80 0.61
CA GLN A 303 -15.56 0.53 0.89
C GLN A 303 -14.81 0.01 -0.34
N ARG A 304 -15.47 -0.76 -1.22
CA ARG A 304 -14.86 -1.30 -2.44
C ARG A 304 -14.58 -0.18 -3.43
N GLN A 305 -15.55 0.69 -3.65
CA GLN A 305 -15.45 1.85 -4.53
C GLN A 305 -14.34 2.79 -4.06
N ALA A 306 -14.22 3.02 -2.75
CA ALA A 306 -13.15 3.83 -2.18
C ALA A 306 -11.77 3.25 -2.49
N VAL A 307 -11.56 1.95 -2.25
CA VAL A 307 -10.29 1.27 -2.56
C VAL A 307 -9.99 1.26 -4.06
N LEU A 308 -10.98 1.00 -4.91
CA LEU A 308 -10.82 1.01 -6.36
C LEU A 308 -10.48 2.40 -6.91
N LEU A 309 -11.05 3.46 -6.35
CA LEU A 309 -10.70 4.84 -6.71
C LEU A 309 -9.25 5.14 -6.33
N ILE A 310 -8.81 4.71 -5.15
CA ILE A 310 -7.40 4.83 -4.74
C ILE A 310 -6.51 4.03 -5.69
N TYR A 311 -6.87 2.81 -6.07
CA TYR A 311 -6.11 2.03 -7.06
C TYR A 311 -6.01 2.72 -8.41
N ALA A 312 -7.12 3.27 -8.93
CA ALA A 312 -7.12 4.02 -10.18
C ALA A 312 -6.15 5.21 -10.09
N TRP A 313 -6.14 5.92 -8.96
CA TRP A 313 -5.20 7.01 -8.71
C TRP A 313 -3.74 6.52 -8.64
N CYS A 314 -3.49 5.44 -7.90
CA CYS A 314 -2.19 4.80 -7.80
C CYS A 314 -1.65 4.33 -9.16
N ILE A 315 -2.51 3.78 -10.03
CA ILE A 315 -2.17 3.36 -11.39
C ILE A 315 -1.81 4.58 -12.23
N LEU A 316 -2.59 5.67 -12.18
CA LEU A 316 -2.29 6.90 -12.89
C LEU A 316 -0.92 7.46 -12.48
N LEU A 317 -0.65 7.50 -11.17
CA LEU A 317 0.63 7.94 -10.62
C LEU A 317 1.78 7.02 -11.03
N ALA A 318 1.59 5.70 -11.01
CA ALA A 318 2.58 4.72 -11.43
C ALA A 318 2.94 4.84 -12.92
N VAL A 319 1.91 4.97 -13.78
CA VAL A 319 2.10 5.21 -15.22
C VAL A 319 2.83 6.53 -15.45
N GLY A 320 2.39 7.61 -14.79
CA GLY A 320 3.07 8.90 -14.90
C GLY A 320 4.54 8.86 -14.46
N ALA A 321 4.84 8.18 -13.35
CA ALA A 321 6.20 8.09 -12.83
C ALA A 321 7.12 7.20 -13.70
N THR A 322 6.58 6.16 -14.34
CA THR A 322 7.33 5.36 -15.33
C THR A 322 7.59 6.15 -16.61
N LEU A 323 6.61 6.92 -17.09
CA LEU A 323 6.75 7.78 -18.28
C LEU A 323 7.78 8.89 -18.10
N ILE A 324 7.90 9.48 -16.90
CA ILE A 324 8.90 10.51 -16.59
C ILE A 324 10.33 10.04 -16.96
N ASN A 325 10.66 8.76 -16.79
CA ASN A 325 12.01 8.28 -17.10
C ASN A 325 12.26 8.11 -18.61
N GLN A 326 11.22 8.09 -19.44
CA GLN A 326 11.31 7.83 -20.89
C GLN A 326 11.24 9.09 -21.75
N VAL A 327 10.88 10.23 -21.17
CA VAL A 327 10.69 11.49 -21.90
C VAL A 327 11.81 12.50 -21.65
N ARG A 328 11.88 13.51 -22.52
CA ARG A 328 12.78 14.66 -22.40
C ARG A 328 12.45 15.50 -21.15
N MET A 329 13.43 16.21 -20.61
CA MET A 329 13.34 16.91 -19.33
C MET A 329 12.14 17.87 -19.23
N GLU A 330 11.79 18.55 -20.33
CA GLU A 330 10.67 19.50 -20.38
C GLU A 330 9.33 18.78 -20.14
N LEU A 331 9.16 17.60 -20.76
CA LEU A 331 7.98 16.75 -20.57
C LEU A 331 7.95 16.10 -19.19
N ARG A 332 9.11 15.85 -18.56
CA ARG A 332 9.17 15.34 -17.17
C ARG A 332 8.54 16.33 -16.20
N ILE A 333 8.91 17.60 -16.32
CA ILE A 333 8.38 18.68 -15.49
C ILE A 333 6.87 18.82 -15.73
N LEU A 334 6.43 18.80 -17.00
CA LEU A 334 5.01 18.85 -17.32
C LEU A 334 4.21 17.70 -16.70
N ILE A 335 4.67 16.45 -16.89
CA ILE A 335 4.01 15.27 -16.31
C ILE A 335 3.97 15.40 -14.78
N PHE A 336 5.08 15.78 -14.14
CA PHE A 336 5.13 16.00 -12.70
C PHE A 336 4.11 17.04 -12.23
N LEU A 337 4.02 18.19 -12.90
CA LEU A 337 3.06 19.24 -12.56
C LEU A 337 1.60 18.79 -12.78
N VAL A 338 1.31 18.03 -13.84
CA VAL A 338 -0.02 17.47 -14.10
C VAL A 338 -0.42 16.47 -13.01
N LEU A 339 0.48 15.56 -12.62
CA LEU A 339 0.21 14.60 -11.55
C LEU A 339 0.06 15.29 -10.19
N LEU A 340 0.88 16.30 -9.90
CA LEU A 340 0.82 17.09 -8.67
C LEU A 340 -0.49 17.89 -8.60
N GLY A 341 -0.83 18.60 -9.68
CA GLY A 341 -2.08 19.36 -9.80
C GLY A 341 -3.30 18.46 -9.70
N GLY A 342 -3.31 17.33 -10.42
CA GLY A 342 -4.34 16.31 -10.31
C GLY A 342 -4.48 15.76 -8.88
N SER A 343 -3.36 15.47 -8.20
CA SER A 343 -3.38 14.95 -6.83
C SER A 343 -3.89 15.98 -5.83
N THR A 344 -3.56 17.26 -6.06
CA THR A 344 -4.06 18.38 -5.26
C THR A 344 -5.56 18.54 -5.44
N ILE A 345 -6.06 18.54 -6.69
CA ILE A 345 -7.48 18.61 -6.99
C ILE A 345 -8.23 17.42 -6.39
N PHE A 346 -7.68 16.21 -6.54
CA PHE A 346 -8.25 14.99 -5.96
C PHE A 346 -8.34 15.10 -4.44
N ALA A 347 -7.27 15.56 -3.77
CA ALA A 347 -7.27 15.76 -2.32
C ALA A 347 -8.28 16.83 -1.87
N MET A 348 -8.37 17.96 -2.59
CA MET A 348 -9.33 19.03 -2.30
C MET A 348 -10.78 18.56 -2.50
N ARG A 349 -11.08 17.88 -3.61
CA ARG A 349 -12.41 17.28 -3.90
C ARG A 349 -12.85 16.31 -2.83
N LEU A 350 -11.90 15.62 -2.19
CA LEU A 350 -12.18 14.65 -1.14
C LEU A 350 -12.21 15.23 0.26
N HIS A 351 -12.17 16.56 0.44
CA HIS A 351 -12.33 17.07 1.79
C HIS A 351 -11.05 16.99 2.63
N LEU A 352 -9.98 16.32 2.17
CA LEU A 352 -8.94 15.70 3.01
C LEU A 352 -8.38 16.59 4.14
N PHE A 353 -8.25 17.89 3.90
CA PHE A 353 -7.67 18.85 4.85
C PHE A 353 -8.69 19.61 5.71
N GLU A 354 -9.98 19.52 5.43
CA GLU A 354 -11.01 20.16 6.25
C GLU A 354 -11.14 19.43 7.59
N PRO A 355 -11.06 20.11 8.73
CA PRO A 355 -11.33 19.46 10.01
C PRO A 355 -12.80 18.99 10.01
N VAL A 356 -13.08 17.83 10.62
CA VAL A 356 -14.47 17.40 10.89
C VAL A 356 -14.99 18.26 12.05
N LEU A 357 -15.15 19.56 11.80
CA LEU A 357 -15.84 20.49 12.68
C LEU A 357 -17.33 20.34 12.39
N ARG A 358 -18.09 20.08 13.44
CA ARG A 358 -19.54 19.97 13.35
C ARG A 358 -20.15 21.24 13.89
N HIS A 359 -21.26 21.67 13.32
CA HIS A 359 -21.95 22.88 13.73
C HIS A 359 -23.19 22.46 14.49
N HIS A 360 -23.18 22.66 15.80
CA HIS A 360 -24.38 22.45 16.59
C HIS A 360 -25.13 23.75 16.72
N TYR A 361 -26.34 23.74 16.18
CA TYR A 361 -27.29 24.80 16.43
C TYR A 361 -27.71 24.75 17.90
N ASN A 362 -27.25 25.70 18.70
CA ASN A 362 -27.62 25.78 20.10
C ASN A 362 -28.97 26.51 20.23
N PRO A 363 -30.07 25.81 20.58
CA PRO A 363 -31.40 26.40 20.59
C PRO A 363 -31.61 27.45 21.69
N LYS A 364 -30.68 27.58 22.65
CA LYS A 364 -30.75 28.58 23.73
C LYS A 364 -30.04 29.88 23.37
N THR A 365 -28.94 29.79 22.63
CA THR A 365 -28.14 30.97 22.21
C THR A 365 -28.50 31.43 20.79
N HIS A 366 -29.27 30.61 20.04
CA HIS A 366 -29.61 30.83 18.63
C HIS A 366 -28.37 31.04 17.73
N GLN A 367 -27.24 30.48 18.13
CA GLN A 367 -25.98 30.54 17.39
C GLN A 367 -25.55 29.13 16.97
N ASP A 368 -24.98 29.06 15.78
CA ASP A 368 -24.29 27.86 15.31
C ASP A 368 -22.92 27.83 15.97
N GLU A 369 -22.77 26.95 16.96
CA GLU A 369 -21.54 26.78 17.71
C GLU A 369 -20.69 25.68 17.06
N ILE A 370 -19.40 25.93 16.92
CA ILE A 370 -18.46 24.92 16.41
C ILE A 370 -18.23 23.91 17.52
N VAL A 371 -18.66 22.68 17.26
CA VAL A 371 -18.56 21.58 18.20
C VAL A 371 -17.33 20.75 17.89
N THR A 372 -16.47 20.68 18.90
CA THR A 372 -15.25 19.87 18.86
C THR A 372 -15.56 18.42 19.23
N PRO A 373 -14.72 17.45 18.83
CA PRO A 373 -14.93 16.04 19.15
C PRO A 373 -15.02 15.69 20.65
N GLU A 374 -14.64 16.62 21.52
CA GLU A 374 -14.65 16.48 22.99
C GLU A 374 -15.98 16.90 23.62
N ASP A 375 -16.83 17.59 22.87
CA ASP A 375 -18.12 18.11 23.34
C ASP A 375 -19.22 17.03 23.26
N PRO A 376 -20.04 16.84 24.31
CA PRO A 376 -21.20 15.95 24.29
C PRO A 376 -22.14 16.16 23.09
N ALA A 377 -22.31 17.41 22.64
CA ALA A 377 -23.16 17.77 21.51
C ALA A 377 -22.67 17.16 20.18
N PHE A 378 -21.37 16.84 20.07
CA PHE A 378 -20.78 16.24 18.86
C PHE A 378 -21.42 14.88 18.56
N THR A 379 -21.75 14.13 19.62
CA THR A 379 -22.32 12.78 19.50
C THR A 379 -23.79 12.82 19.08
N GLU A 380 -24.53 13.86 19.48
CA GLU A 380 -25.94 14.04 19.12
C GLU A 380 -26.10 14.49 17.67
N GLU A 381 -25.30 15.49 17.26
CA GLU A 381 -25.08 15.89 15.87
C GLU A 381 -24.76 14.67 14.98
N GLN A 382 -23.91 13.77 15.48
CA GLN A 382 -23.54 12.55 14.77
C GLN A 382 -24.71 11.62 14.53
N ARG A 383 -25.58 11.43 15.52
CA ARG A 383 -26.78 10.60 15.37
C ARG A 383 -27.80 11.24 14.44
N ALA A 384 -27.92 12.57 14.45
CA ALA A 384 -28.82 13.30 13.56
C ALA A 384 -28.39 13.18 12.09
N GLU A 385 -27.11 13.41 11.80
CA GLU A 385 -26.56 13.20 10.46
C GLU A 385 -26.64 11.73 10.00
N GLU A 386 -26.36 10.75 10.87
CA GLU A 386 -26.47 9.34 10.51
C GLU A 386 -27.89 8.97 10.07
N ARG A 387 -28.91 9.59 10.67
CA ARG A 387 -30.33 9.45 10.26
C ARG A 387 -30.60 10.10 8.91
N GLU A 388 -30.14 11.33 8.69
CA GLU A 388 -30.23 11.98 7.37
C GLU A 388 -29.50 11.18 6.28
N ARG A 389 -28.35 10.59 6.61
CA ARG A 389 -27.52 9.79 5.70
C ARG A 389 -28.18 8.47 5.33
N ALA A 390 -28.85 7.82 6.28
CA ALA A 390 -29.67 6.65 6.00
C ALA A 390 -30.75 7.02 4.97
N ALA A 391 -31.44 8.15 5.19
CA ALA A 391 -32.47 8.64 4.26
C ALA A 391 -31.90 8.95 2.86
N ARG A 392 -30.76 9.66 2.74
CA ARG A 392 -30.14 9.94 1.43
C ARG A 392 -29.66 8.68 0.70
N ARG A 393 -29.13 7.69 1.44
CA ARG A 393 -28.71 6.41 0.88
C ARG A 393 -29.89 5.63 0.32
N ASP A 394 -31.01 5.64 1.02
CA ASP A 394 -32.24 4.98 0.56
C ASP A 394 -32.78 5.68 -0.68
N GLN A 395 -32.82 7.01 -0.70
CA GLN A 395 -33.20 7.81 -1.87
C GLN A 395 -32.30 7.55 -3.09
N ARG A 396 -30.99 7.39 -2.88
CA ARG A 396 -30.04 7.05 -3.96
C ARG A 396 -30.24 5.61 -4.45
N ARG A 397 -30.53 4.65 -3.56
CA ARG A 397 -30.88 3.27 -3.97
C ARG A 397 -32.16 3.23 -4.80
N GLU A 398 -33.18 3.98 -4.39
CA GLU A 398 -34.44 4.09 -5.13
C GLU A 398 -34.22 4.71 -6.52
N SER A 399 -33.43 5.78 -6.63
CA SER A 399 -33.13 6.38 -7.94
C SER A 399 -32.33 5.46 -8.87
N VAL A 400 -31.36 4.70 -8.35
CA VAL A 400 -30.62 3.70 -9.14
C VAL A 400 -31.54 2.57 -9.59
N GLN A 401 -32.40 2.04 -8.70
CA GLN A 401 -33.38 1.02 -9.05
C GLN A 401 -34.39 1.51 -10.09
N HIS A 402 -34.82 2.76 -10.00
CA HIS A 402 -35.71 3.38 -10.97
C HIS A 402 -35.03 3.56 -12.34
N LEU A 403 -33.74 3.92 -12.38
CA LEU A 403 -32.93 3.96 -13.60
C LEU A 403 -32.75 2.57 -14.24
N GLU A 404 -32.46 1.55 -13.43
CA GLU A 404 -32.36 0.16 -13.89
C GLU A 404 -33.70 -0.38 -14.43
N GLY A 405 -34.82 -0.01 -13.79
CA GLY A 405 -36.17 -0.32 -14.26
C GLY A 405 -36.46 0.28 -15.64
N ARG A 406 -36.17 1.58 -15.82
CA ARG A 406 -36.36 2.25 -17.13
C ARG A 406 -35.47 1.68 -18.23
N LEU A 407 -34.25 1.27 -17.91
CA LEU A 407 -33.36 0.61 -18.87
C LEU A 407 -33.90 -0.76 -19.29
N ARG A 408 -34.44 -1.55 -18.34
CA ARG A 408 -35.12 -2.84 -18.62
C ARG A 408 -36.36 -2.68 -19.49
N ASP A 409 -37.20 -1.69 -19.22
CA ASP A 409 -38.41 -1.45 -19.99
C ASP A 409 -38.09 -0.99 -21.43
N ASN A 410 -37.08 -0.14 -21.61
CA ASN A 410 -36.60 0.26 -22.95
C ASN A 410 -36.04 -0.92 -23.75
N THR A 411 -35.35 -1.87 -23.12
CA THR A 411 -34.88 -3.09 -23.81
C THR A 411 -36.03 -4.02 -24.20
N ASN A 412 -37.09 -4.10 -23.39
CA ASN A 412 -38.26 -4.92 -23.71
C ASN A 412 -39.10 -4.32 -24.85
N ASP A 413 -39.24 -2.98 -24.89
CA ASP A 413 -40.00 -2.30 -25.94
C ASP A 413 -39.31 -2.38 -27.32
N HIS A 414 -37.97 -2.37 -27.34
CA HIS A 414 -37.19 -2.64 -28.57
C HIS A 414 -37.27 -4.10 -29.04
N SER A 415 -37.50 -5.06 -28.14
CA SER A 415 -37.70 -6.47 -28.52
C SER A 415 -39.09 -6.73 -29.11
N LYS A 416 -40.11 -5.99 -28.68
CA LYS A 416 -41.49 -6.09 -29.21
C LYS A 416 -41.68 -5.40 -30.57
N LYS A 417 -40.84 -4.43 -30.93
CA LYS A 417 -40.84 -3.79 -32.27
C LYS A 417 -40.04 -4.56 -33.34
N ARG A 418 -39.45 -5.71 -33.00
CA ARG A 418 -38.69 -6.59 -33.92
C ARG A 418 -39.35 -7.94 -34.19
N LYS A 419 -40.58 -8.14 -33.75
CA LYS A 419 -41.50 -9.19 -34.23
C LYS A 419 -42.65 -8.52 -34.95
#